data_AF-A0A950YJN8-F1
#
_entry.id   AF-A0A950YJN8-F1
#
_cell.length_a   1.000
_cell.length_b   1.000
_cell.length_c   1.000
_cell.angle_alpha   90.00
_cell.angle_beta   90.00
_cell.angle_gamma   90.00
#
_symmetry.space_group_name_H-M   'P 1'
#
loop_
_entity.id
_entity.type
_entity.pdbx_description
1 polymer ?
#
loop_
_entity_poly.entity_id
_entity_poly.type
_entity_poly.pdbx_seq_one_letter_code
_entity_poly.pdbx_strand_id
1 'polypeptide(L)'
;MQVPRGGAVERQVRAQPPPSVAAGEVVVEGGPTDEEGNLEAAGAGEVVLSVPSPETLSREADEVRRVITRAGAGIEPLVVVVEAAEEVRQEELAVVVEAAEHSPRPVILRVVRSA
;
A
#
# COMPACT_ATOMS: atom_id res chain seq x y z
N MET A 1 -4.38 3.47 -1.10
CA MET A 1 -4.17 2.17 -0.42
C MET A 1 -5.39 1.30 -0.64
N GLN A 2 -5.20 0.09 -1.13
CA GLN A 2 -6.26 -0.89 -1.34
C GLN A 2 -6.13 -2.02 -0.33
N VAL A 3 -7.24 -2.39 0.28
CA VAL A 3 -7.32 -3.40 1.34
C VAL A 3 -8.52 -4.32 1.11
N PRO A 4 -8.54 -5.55 1.65
CA PRO A 4 -9.70 -6.42 1.58
C PRO A 4 -10.88 -5.74 2.29
N ARG A 5 -12.04 -5.67 1.63
CA ARG A 5 -13.24 -5.08 2.23
C ARG A 5 -13.67 -5.87 3.46
N GLY A 6 -13.94 -5.17 4.56
CA GLY A 6 -14.26 -5.73 5.87
C GLY A 6 -13.05 -6.27 6.65
N GLY A 7 -11.85 -6.21 6.06
CA GLY A 7 -10.61 -6.74 6.62
C GLY A 7 -10.10 -5.99 7.85
N ALA A 8 -9.08 -6.55 8.50
CA ALA A 8 -8.48 -6.01 9.72
C ALA A 8 -7.96 -4.58 9.52
N VAL A 9 -7.19 -4.35 8.44
CA VAL A 9 -6.65 -3.03 8.11
C VAL A 9 -7.75 -2.01 7.81
N GLU A 10 -8.80 -2.36 7.05
CA GLU A 10 -9.89 -1.42 6.78
C GLU A 10 -10.58 -0.98 8.07
N ARG A 11 -10.85 -1.94 8.97
CA ARG A 11 -11.44 -1.67 10.29
C ARG A 11 -10.52 -0.82 11.15
N GLN A 12 -9.21 -1.13 11.18
CA GLN A 12 -8.21 -0.41 11.94
C GLN A 12 -8.10 1.04 11.48
N VAL A 13 -7.93 1.28 10.18
CA VAL A 13 -7.83 2.64 9.63
C VAL A 13 -9.12 3.43 9.84
N ARG A 14 -10.29 2.79 9.74
CA ARG A 14 -11.56 3.47 10.02
C ARG A 14 -11.72 3.85 11.49
N ALA A 15 -11.26 3.00 12.41
CA ALA A 15 -11.34 3.25 13.84
C ALA A 15 -10.31 4.27 14.34
N GLN A 16 -9.08 4.19 13.82
CA GLN A 16 -7.97 5.06 14.18
C GLN A 16 -7.14 5.36 12.92
N PRO A 17 -7.51 6.39 12.14
CA PRO A 17 -6.84 6.68 10.89
C PRO A 17 -5.39 7.14 11.15
N PRO A 18 -4.39 6.55 10.45
CA PRO A 18 -3.04 7.10 10.45
C PRO A 18 -3.04 8.57 9.98
N PRO A 19 -2.14 9.43 10.49
CA PRO A 19 -2.03 10.83 10.09
C PRO A 19 -2.10 11.08 8.59
N SER A 20 -1.40 10.30 7.76
CA SER A 20 -1.45 10.48 6.30
C SER A 20 -2.79 10.11 5.67
N VAL A 21 -3.56 9.22 6.30
CA VAL A 21 -4.95 8.96 5.91
C VAL A 21 -5.86 10.11 6.37
N ALA A 22 -5.71 10.57 7.61
CA ALA A 22 -6.50 11.66 8.17
C ALA A 22 -6.27 12.99 7.43
N ALA A 23 -5.05 13.23 6.95
CA ALA A 23 -4.68 14.40 6.14
C ALA A 23 -5.08 14.28 4.67
N GLY A 24 -5.53 13.10 4.21
CA GLY A 24 -5.94 12.85 2.84
C GLY A 24 -4.80 12.58 1.85
N GLU A 25 -3.57 12.39 2.34
CA GLU A 25 -2.40 11.99 1.53
C GLU A 25 -2.53 10.54 1.05
N VAL A 26 -3.19 9.69 1.85
CA VAL A 26 -3.51 8.30 1.52
C VAL A 26 -5.01 8.12 1.50
N VAL A 27 -5.56 7.89 0.30
CA VAL A 27 -6.96 7.45 0.14
C VAL A 27 -7.03 5.94 0.36
N VAL A 28 -8.01 5.47 1.15
CA VAL A 28 -8.24 4.04 1.40
C VAL A 28 -9.46 3.54 0.64
N GLU A 29 -9.29 2.44 -0.07
CA GLU A 29 -10.31 1.78 -0.87
C GLU A 29 -10.42 0.30 -0.48
N GLY A 30 -11.62 -0.14 -0.11
CA GLY A 30 -11.92 -1.56 0.08
C GLY A 30 -12.19 -2.23 -1.26
N GLY A 31 -11.32 -3.14 -1.69
CA GLY A 31 -11.43 -3.85 -2.97
C GLY A 31 -12.16 -5.20 -2.87
N PRO A 32 -12.49 -5.82 -4.02
CA PRO A 32 -13.09 -7.15 -4.07
C PRO A 32 -12.12 -8.22 -3.58
N THR A 33 -12.65 -9.31 -3.03
CA THR A 33 -11.87 -10.41 -2.49
C THR A 33 -12.20 -11.72 -3.17
N ASP A 34 -11.21 -12.62 -3.25
CA ASP A 34 -11.39 -14.01 -3.65
C ASP A 34 -12.18 -14.83 -2.62
N GLU A 35 -12.34 -16.13 -2.87
CA GLU A 35 -13.08 -17.06 -2.00
C GLU A 35 -12.42 -17.22 -0.62
N GLU A 36 -11.11 -16.98 -0.54
CA GLU A 36 -10.31 -17.01 0.68
C GLU A 36 -10.32 -15.67 1.45
N GLY A 37 -10.95 -14.62 0.90
CA GLY A 37 -11.02 -13.29 1.52
C GLY A 37 -9.79 -12.42 1.29
N ASN A 38 -8.90 -12.82 0.39
CA ASN A 38 -7.75 -12.02 -0.03
C ASN A 38 -8.19 -11.03 -1.10
N LEU A 39 -7.55 -9.86 -1.14
CA LEU A 39 -7.75 -8.90 -2.23
C LEU A 39 -7.44 -9.58 -3.57
N GLU A 40 -8.37 -9.51 -4.53
CA GLU A 40 -8.17 -10.07 -5.87
C GLU A 40 -6.89 -9.50 -6.52
N ALA A 41 -6.37 -10.14 -7.56
CA ALA A 41 -5.19 -9.62 -8.26
C ALA A 41 -5.40 -8.18 -8.78
N ALA A 42 -4.32 -7.40 -8.88
CA ALA A 42 -4.42 -6.05 -9.45
C ALA A 42 -4.85 -6.14 -10.92
N GLY A 43 -6.02 -5.57 -11.25
CA GLY A 43 -6.52 -5.55 -12.63
C GLY A 43 -5.75 -4.61 -13.57
N ALA A 44 -4.94 -3.70 -12.99
CA ALA A 44 -4.05 -2.78 -13.70
C ALA A 44 -2.94 -2.30 -12.75
N GLY A 45 -1.83 -1.81 -13.32
CA GLY A 45 -0.69 -1.29 -12.56
C GLY A 45 0.54 -2.18 -12.63
N GLU A 46 1.71 -1.56 -12.53
CA GLU A 46 3.00 -2.23 -12.55
C GLU A 46 3.41 -2.59 -11.12
N VAL A 47 3.48 -3.88 -10.80
CA VAL A 47 4.01 -4.34 -9.51
C VAL A 47 5.52 -4.13 -9.48
N VAL A 48 5.96 -3.18 -8.66
CA VAL A 48 7.38 -2.81 -8.56
C VAL A 48 8.05 -3.35 -7.30
N LEU A 49 7.26 -3.67 -6.27
CA LEU A 49 7.76 -4.22 -5.01
C LEU A 49 6.69 -5.11 -4.36
N SER A 50 7.11 -6.24 -3.79
CA SER A 50 6.29 -7.10 -2.93
C SER A 50 7.03 -7.36 -1.64
N VAL A 51 6.39 -7.08 -0.51
CA VAL A 51 6.94 -7.27 0.83
C VAL A 51 6.01 -8.15 1.68
N PRO A 52 6.54 -8.95 2.62
CA PRO A 52 5.72 -9.87 3.39
C PRO A 52 4.76 -9.16 4.36
N SER A 53 5.17 -8.00 4.91
CA SER A 53 4.39 -7.26 5.90
C SER A 53 4.69 -5.74 5.86
N PRO A 54 3.86 -4.90 6.49
CA PRO A 54 4.06 -3.46 6.56
C PRO A 54 5.40 -3.06 7.19
N GLU A 55 5.86 -3.80 8.21
CA GLU A 55 7.12 -3.52 8.90
C GLU A 55 8.34 -3.62 7.97
N THR A 56 8.25 -4.41 6.89
CA THR A 56 9.32 -4.48 5.89
C THR A 56 9.48 -3.15 5.15
N LEU A 57 8.40 -2.38 4.95
CA LEU A 57 8.48 -1.06 4.30
C LEU A 57 9.41 -0.12 5.07
N SER A 58 9.33 -0.11 6.39
CA SER A 58 10.18 0.73 7.24
C SER A 58 11.59 0.17 7.37
N ARG A 59 11.74 -1.15 7.52
CA ARG A 59 13.05 -1.82 7.58
C ARG A 59 13.87 -1.64 6.30
N GLU A 60 13.21 -1.62 5.15
CA GLU A 60 13.82 -1.54 3.83
C GLU A 60 13.47 -0.20 3.14
N ALA A 61 13.35 0.88 3.91
CA ALA A 61 12.91 2.18 3.40
C ALA A 61 13.74 2.71 2.21
N ASP A 62 15.04 2.44 2.20
CA ASP A 62 15.92 2.83 1.09
C ASP A 62 15.65 2.05 -0.20
N GLU A 63 15.17 0.81 -0.09
CA GLU A 63 14.73 0.02 -1.24
C GLU A 63 13.40 0.54 -1.78
N VAL A 64 12.42 0.76 -0.88
CA VAL A 64 11.10 1.32 -1.22
C VAL A 64 11.27 2.64 -1.98
N ARG A 65 12.04 3.59 -1.42
CA ARG A 65 12.31 4.89 -2.07
C ARG A 65 12.97 4.71 -3.43
N ARG A 66 13.98 3.84 -3.53
CA ARG A 66 14.73 3.63 -4.76
C ARG A 66 13.85 3.05 -5.86
N VAL A 67 13.02 2.05 -5.56
CA VAL A 67 12.16 1.40 -6.54
C VAL A 67 11.11 2.38 -7.06
N ILE A 68 10.45 3.12 -6.16
CA ILE A 68 9.38 4.06 -6.52
C ILE A 68 9.94 5.28 -7.31
N THR A 69 11.08 5.83 -6.91
CA THR A 69 11.67 7.01 -7.57
C THR A 69 12.33 6.68 -8.91
N ARG A 70 12.84 5.45 -9.08
CA ARG A 70 13.45 5.01 -10.34
C ARG A 70 12.46 4.39 -11.31
N ALA A 71 11.20 4.24 -10.92
CA ALA A 71 10.17 3.84 -11.84
C ALA A 71 10.04 4.92 -12.93
N GLY A 72 10.38 4.55 -14.16
CA GLY A 72 10.43 5.48 -15.30
C GLY A 72 9.07 6.10 -15.62
N ALA A 73 9.04 6.94 -16.66
CA ALA A 73 7.82 7.59 -17.14
C ALA A 73 6.88 6.62 -17.89
N GLY A 74 6.25 5.72 -17.15
CA GLY A 74 5.12 4.89 -17.59
C GLY A 74 3.76 5.56 -17.32
N ILE A 75 2.70 5.02 -17.94
CA ILE A 75 1.31 5.51 -17.75
C ILE A 75 0.55 4.75 -16.66
N GLU A 76 0.98 3.53 -16.35
CA GLU A 76 0.33 2.70 -15.34
C GLU A 76 0.74 3.16 -13.93
N PRO A 77 -0.11 3.03 -12.91
CA PRO A 77 0.30 3.28 -11.54
C PRO A 77 1.35 2.25 -11.08
N LEU A 78 2.20 2.64 -10.14
CA LEU A 78 3.12 1.74 -9.44
C LEU A 78 2.37 1.00 -8.35
N VAL A 79 2.58 -0.29 -8.24
CA VAL A 79 1.92 -1.14 -7.24
C VAL A 79 2.97 -1.68 -6.28
N VAL A 80 2.79 -1.36 -5.00
CA VAL A 80 3.53 -1.96 -3.88
C VAL A 80 2.61 -2.94 -3.19
N VAL A 81 3.00 -4.21 -3.14
CA VAL A 81 2.22 -5.29 -2.54
C VAL A 81 2.73 -5.56 -1.13
N VAL A 82 1.82 -5.56 -0.17
CA VAL A 82 2.03 -6.09 1.18
C VAL A 82 1.24 -7.39 1.25
N GLU A 83 1.93 -8.51 1.40
CA GLU A 83 1.32 -9.83 1.30
C GLU A 83 0.31 -10.12 2.42
N ALA A 84 0.57 -9.62 3.63
CA ALA A 84 -0.34 -9.75 4.77
C ALA A 84 -0.14 -8.61 5.78
N ALA A 85 -1.23 -8.13 6.38
CA ALA A 85 -1.18 -7.17 7.48
C ALA A 85 -2.45 -7.23 8.34
N GLU A 86 -2.31 -7.14 9.67
CA GLU A 86 -3.45 -6.90 10.57
C GLU A 86 -3.72 -5.39 10.72
N GLU A 87 -2.64 -4.62 10.76
CA GLU A 87 -2.61 -3.18 10.97
C GLU A 87 -1.60 -2.54 10.03
N VAL A 88 -1.77 -1.25 9.74
CA VAL A 88 -0.76 -0.45 9.05
C VAL A 88 -0.55 0.84 9.83
N ARG A 89 0.69 1.07 10.25
CA ARG A 89 1.09 2.21 11.07
C ARG A 89 1.55 3.38 10.22
N GLN A 90 1.56 4.56 10.83
CA GLN A 90 2.03 5.77 10.17
C GLN A 90 3.50 5.68 9.74
N GLU A 91 4.36 5.08 10.56
CA GLU A 91 5.79 4.96 10.26
C GLU A 91 6.06 4.12 9.00
N GLU A 92 5.17 3.16 8.70
CA GLU A 92 5.25 2.31 7.50
C GLU A 92 4.67 3.04 6.28
N LEU A 93 3.53 3.72 6.45
CA LEU A 93 2.93 4.53 5.39
C LEU A 93 3.80 5.72 4.99
N ALA A 94 4.44 6.38 5.95
CA ALA A 94 5.26 7.56 5.71
C ALA A 94 6.37 7.28 4.68
N VAL A 95 6.99 6.10 4.73
CA VAL A 95 8.01 5.69 3.75
C VAL A 95 7.45 5.67 2.33
N VAL A 96 6.24 5.13 2.14
CA VAL A 96 5.60 5.06 0.84
C VAL A 96 5.13 6.44 0.37
N VAL A 97 4.57 7.25 1.28
CA VAL A 97 4.12 8.62 1.00
C VAL A 97 5.31 9.49 0.57
N GLU A 98 6.39 9.52 1.34
CA GLU A 98 7.62 10.24 1.01
C GLU A 98 8.18 9.82 -0.36
N ALA A 99 8.18 8.52 -0.65
CA ALA A 99 8.65 8.02 -1.93
C ALA A 99 7.71 8.41 -3.09
N ALA A 100 6.40 8.40 -2.86
CA ALA A 100 5.38 8.75 -3.85
C ALA A 100 5.42 10.25 -4.23
N GLU A 101 5.74 11.15 -3.29
CA GLU A 101 5.92 12.59 -3.56
C GLU A 101 6.99 12.85 -4.63
N HIS A 102 7.98 11.97 -4.73
CA HIS A 102 9.09 12.07 -5.67
C HIS A 102 8.90 11.18 -6.92
N SER A 103 7.74 10.51 -7.04
CA SER A 103 7.44 9.65 -8.18
C SER A 103 6.67 10.42 -9.25
N PRO A 104 7.00 10.24 -10.54
CA PRO A 104 6.22 10.82 -11.63
C PRO A 104 4.87 10.09 -11.85
N ARG A 105 4.64 8.97 -11.16
CA ARG A 105 3.48 8.08 -11.35
C ARG A 105 2.72 7.89 -10.02
N PRO A 106 1.39 7.72 -10.06
CA PRO A 106 0.63 7.37 -8.87
C PRO A 106 1.12 6.05 -8.25
N VAL A 107 1.14 5.98 -6.92
CA VAL A 107 1.52 4.77 -6.17
C VAL A 107 0.30 4.16 -5.49
N ILE A 108 0.10 2.86 -5.68
CA ILE A 108 -0.95 2.07 -5.04
C ILE A 108 -0.29 1.07 -4.11
N LEU A 109 -0.44 1.30 -2.80
CA LEU A 109 -0.14 0.28 -1.79
C LEU A 109 -1.32 -0.70 -1.71
N ARG A 110 -1.09 -1.99 -1.96
CA ARG A 110 -2.08 -3.07 -1.88
C ARG A 110 -1.76 -4.00 -0.71
N VAL A 111 -2.63 -4.10 0.26
CA VAL A 111 -2.57 -5.14 1.30
C VAL A 111 -3.41 -6.32 0.82
N VAL A 112 -2.79 -7.48 0.60
CA VAL A 112 -3.47 -8.63 -0.01
C VAL A 112 -4.30 -9.39 1.01
N ARG A 113 -3.73 -9.71 2.17
CA ARG A 113 -4.38 -10.51 3.21
C ARG A 113 -4.54 -9.72 4.49
N SER A 114 -5.65 -9.91 5.18
CA SER A 114 -5.70 -9.62 6.61
C SER A 114 -5.06 -10.80 7.35
N ALA A 115 -4.00 -10.53 8.11
CA ALA A 115 -3.48 -11.50 9.06
C ALA A 115 -4.42 -11.59 10.30
#